data_AF-A0A117M0U8-F1
#
_entry.id   AF-A0A117M0U8-F1
#
_cell.length_a   1.000
_cell.length_b   1.000
_cell.length_c   1.000
_cell.angle_alpha   90.00
_cell.angle_beta   90.00
_cell.angle_gamma   90.00
#
_symmetry.space_group_name_H-M   'P 1'
#
loop_
_entity.id
_entity.type
_entity.pdbx_description
1 polymer ?
#
loop_
_entity_poly.entity_id
_entity_poly.type
_entity_poly.pdbx_seq_one_letter_code
_entity_poly.pdbx_strand_id
1 'polypeptide(L)'
;MWKDLGAMPSEVHFPEELVKAEDQSGNKFTVHYDLERLETEMKRIAPEDSHTIEDYINGIRRLSDMDLLEVGFWKFRDWIKNIFVLIKNRKVTKYTMIAFAQRFKNPALRMFFPVIQYGWANIPMTLNLGVMAGSNAKRYGRYSGGSGKFIESIVKRYAFLGGEILYDSSAVKVIEREGRAVGVRLESGQELNADYVVSDVYGYDTFKKLIDERHLTDRLRSMYSKPIDRMMMTLHVSFGINMDLSQLPNAMSFFLDKPIEIAGDGCSIVNLLNYSYDRTMAPKEKIASNTISAIERVNPGITDEVEVTDVATPMTTEKFKWTWLWEQ
;
A
#
# COMPACT_ATOMS: atom_id res chain seq x y z
N MET A 1 8.93 8.55 -17.99
CA MET A 1 9.45 8.17 -16.66
C MET A 1 9.91 6.71 -16.60
N TRP A 2 9.02 5.71 -16.51
CA TRP A 2 9.44 4.32 -16.24
C TRP A 2 10.43 3.71 -17.25
N LYS A 3 10.32 4.07 -18.54
CA LYS A 3 11.29 3.67 -19.57
C LYS A 3 12.67 4.30 -19.35
N ASP A 4 12.70 5.57 -18.94
CA ASP A 4 13.93 6.35 -18.73
C ASP A 4 14.72 5.83 -17.52
N LEU A 5 13.98 5.41 -16.49
CA LEU A 5 14.47 4.71 -15.29
C LEU A 5 14.85 3.24 -15.55
N GLY A 6 14.70 2.72 -16.77
CA GLY A 6 15.05 1.33 -17.12
C GLY A 6 14.13 0.27 -16.54
N ALA A 7 13.03 0.65 -15.89
CA ALA A 7 12.00 -0.25 -15.38
C ALA A 7 10.97 -0.68 -16.45
N MET A 8 11.04 -0.15 -17.68
CA MET A 8 10.15 -0.51 -18.78
C MET A 8 10.92 -0.57 -20.12
N PRO A 9 10.56 -1.48 -21.04
CA PRO A 9 9.46 -2.44 -20.96
C PRO A 9 9.77 -3.62 -20.02
N SER A 10 8.74 -4.11 -19.33
CA SER A 10 8.78 -5.31 -18.50
C SER A 10 7.47 -6.09 -18.64
N GLU A 11 7.44 -7.33 -18.17
CA GLU A 11 6.20 -8.05 -17.97
C GLU A 11 5.46 -7.51 -16.74
N VAL A 12 4.15 -7.27 -16.89
CA VAL A 12 3.29 -6.69 -15.86
C VAL A 12 2.00 -7.48 -15.79
N HIS A 13 1.72 -8.05 -14.61
CA HIS A 13 0.47 -8.73 -14.32
C HIS A 13 -0.60 -7.74 -13.87
N PHE A 14 -1.74 -7.71 -14.56
CA PHE A 14 -2.90 -6.91 -14.19
C PHE A 14 -3.99 -7.83 -13.61
N PRO A 15 -4.16 -7.90 -12.28
CA PRO A 15 -5.19 -8.74 -11.67
C PRO A 15 -6.59 -8.30 -12.07
N GLU A 16 -7.53 -9.23 -12.22
CA GLU A 16 -8.95 -8.93 -12.53
C GLU A 16 -9.75 -8.42 -11.33
N GLU A 17 -9.27 -8.72 -10.12
CA GLU A 17 -9.94 -8.45 -8.85
C GLU A 17 -8.97 -7.88 -7.81
N LEU A 18 -9.48 -6.97 -6.96
CA LEU A 18 -8.73 -6.32 -5.89
C LEU A 18 -8.61 -7.22 -4.66
N VAL A 19 -9.73 -7.77 -4.22
CA VAL A 19 -9.84 -8.61 -3.02
C VAL A 19 -11.13 -9.43 -3.09
N LYS A 20 -11.12 -10.63 -2.49
CA LYS A 20 -12.32 -11.40 -2.18
C LYS A 20 -12.54 -11.42 -0.67
N ALA A 21 -13.66 -10.90 -0.21
CA ALA A 21 -14.05 -10.97 1.19
C ALA A 21 -15.01 -12.14 1.42
N GLU A 22 -14.85 -12.83 2.56
CA GLU A 22 -15.73 -13.92 2.98
C GLU A 22 -16.04 -13.79 4.47
N ASP A 23 -17.33 -13.90 4.83
CA ASP A 23 -17.78 -13.88 6.23
C ASP A 23 -18.03 -15.29 6.79
N GLN A 24 -18.25 -15.35 8.11
CA GLN A 24 -18.50 -16.58 8.86
C GLN A 24 -19.80 -17.30 8.46
N SER A 25 -20.72 -16.61 7.76
CA SER A 25 -21.94 -17.21 7.21
C SER A 25 -21.75 -17.74 5.78
N GLY A 26 -20.51 -17.68 5.24
CA GLY A 26 -20.19 -18.08 3.88
C GLY A 26 -20.62 -17.09 2.80
N ASN A 27 -21.06 -15.87 3.17
CA ASN A 27 -21.31 -14.84 2.18
C ASN A 27 -19.98 -14.40 1.58
N LYS A 28 -19.91 -14.35 0.25
CA LYS A 28 -18.72 -13.99 -0.51
C LYS A 28 -19.00 -12.72 -1.31
N PHE A 29 -18.03 -11.82 -1.30
CA PHE A 29 -18.02 -10.61 -2.12
C PHE A 29 -16.69 -10.49 -2.86
N THR A 30 -16.70 -10.63 -4.18
CA THR A 30 -15.52 -10.42 -5.02
C THR A 30 -15.50 -8.99 -5.56
N VAL A 31 -14.42 -8.25 -5.28
CA VAL A 31 -14.22 -6.90 -5.82
C VAL A 31 -13.53 -6.98 -7.17
N HIS A 32 -14.29 -7.13 -8.25
CA HIS A 32 -13.78 -7.00 -9.60
C HIS A 32 -13.34 -5.56 -9.91
N TYR A 33 -12.28 -5.40 -10.70
CA TYR A 33 -11.95 -4.08 -11.28
C TYR A 33 -12.83 -3.74 -12.47
N ASP A 34 -13.27 -4.77 -13.22
CA ASP A 34 -14.32 -4.62 -14.22
C ASP A 34 -15.60 -4.11 -13.56
N LEU A 35 -16.05 -2.93 -14.00
CA LEU A 35 -17.14 -2.20 -13.34
C LEU A 35 -18.52 -2.84 -13.59
N GLU A 36 -18.69 -3.61 -14.65
CA GLU A 36 -19.96 -4.28 -14.97
C GLU A 36 -20.08 -5.58 -14.16
N ARG A 37 -18.99 -6.33 -14.03
CA ARG A 37 -18.90 -7.49 -13.12
C ARG A 37 -19.05 -7.05 -11.66
N LEU A 38 -18.42 -5.95 -11.25
CA LEU A 38 -18.55 -5.39 -9.90
C LEU A 38 -19.98 -4.92 -9.60
N GLU A 39 -20.60 -4.19 -10.53
CA GLU A 39 -21.99 -3.74 -10.38
C GLU A 39 -22.96 -4.92 -10.27
N THR A 40 -22.77 -5.94 -11.11
CA THR A 40 -23.57 -7.18 -11.10
C THR A 40 -23.41 -7.94 -9.79
N GLU A 41 -22.20 -8.11 -9.29
CA GLU A 41 -21.90 -8.80 -8.04
C GLU A 41 -22.49 -8.06 -6.83
N MET A 42 -22.36 -6.72 -6.77
CA MET A 42 -22.97 -5.93 -5.71
C MET A 42 -24.51 -5.99 -5.76
N LYS A 43 -25.12 -5.93 -6.95
CA LYS A 43 -26.58 -6.04 -7.13
C LYS A 43 -27.11 -7.45 -6.88
N ARG A 44 -26.29 -8.50 -7.05
CA ARG A 44 -26.60 -9.89 -6.66
C ARG A 44 -26.70 -10.03 -5.14
N ILE A 45 -25.82 -9.35 -4.38
CA ILE A 45 -25.79 -9.39 -2.92
C ILE A 45 -26.89 -8.51 -2.30
N ALA A 46 -27.15 -7.33 -2.89
CA ALA A 46 -28.04 -6.31 -2.33
C ALA A 46 -28.88 -5.62 -3.43
N PRO A 47 -29.84 -6.30 -4.07
CA PRO A 47 -30.69 -5.70 -5.09
C PRO A 47 -31.46 -4.47 -4.59
N GLU A 48 -31.81 -4.43 -3.30
CA GLU A 48 -32.50 -3.33 -2.60
C GLU A 48 -31.69 -2.03 -2.49
N ASP A 49 -30.38 -2.11 -2.75
CA ASP A 49 -29.42 -1.01 -2.70
C ASP A 49 -28.94 -0.54 -4.09
N SER A 50 -29.57 -1.00 -5.17
CA SER A 50 -29.20 -0.71 -6.57
C SER A 50 -28.82 0.76 -6.84
N HIS A 51 -29.56 1.74 -6.31
CA HIS A 51 -29.24 3.16 -6.50
C HIS A 51 -27.95 3.62 -5.77
N THR A 52 -27.65 3.07 -4.59
CA THR A 52 -26.40 3.35 -3.86
C THR A 52 -25.21 2.68 -4.56
N ILE A 53 -25.41 1.50 -5.13
CA ILE A 53 -24.42 0.80 -5.97
C ILE A 53 -24.14 1.60 -7.24
N GLU A 54 -25.18 2.06 -7.95
CA GLU A 54 -25.05 2.92 -9.13
C GLU A 54 -24.35 4.25 -8.82
N ASP A 55 -24.63 4.88 -7.68
CA ASP A 55 -23.90 6.06 -7.20
C ASP A 55 -22.39 5.79 -7.11
N TYR A 56 -22.02 4.64 -6.53
CA TYR A 56 -20.63 4.20 -6.36
C TYR A 56 -19.95 3.89 -7.70
N ILE A 57 -20.57 3.05 -8.55
CA ILE A 57 -20.03 2.64 -9.85
C ILE A 57 -19.87 3.85 -10.79
N ASN A 58 -20.88 4.73 -10.86
CA ASN A 58 -20.75 5.99 -11.60
C ASN A 58 -19.70 6.92 -10.97
N GLY A 59 -19.48 6.81 -9.65
CA GLY A 59 -18.39 7.47 -8.95
C GLY A 59 -17.02 7.03 -9.47
N ILE A 60 -16.83 5.74 -9.77
CA ILE A 60 -15.59 5.21 -10.35
C ILE A 60 -15.47 5.65 -11.81
N ARG A 61 -16.52 5.45 -12.62
CA ARG A 61 -16.55 5.82 -14.05
C ARG A 61 -16.18 7.29 -14.29
N ARG A 62 -16.60 8.21 -13.40
CA ARG A 62 -16.24 9.64 -13.49
C ARG A 62 -14.75 9.91 -13.30
N LEU A 63 -14.01 9.04 -12.60
CA LEU A 63 -12.57 9.20 -12.36
C LEU A 63 -11.70 8.40 -13.36
N SER A 64 -12.29 7.64 -14.28
CA SER A 64 -11.52 6.82 -15.24
C SER A 64 -10.49 7.63 -16.06
N ASP A 65 -10.82 8.86 -16.47
CA ASP A 65 -9.92 9.74 -17.24
C ASP A 65 -8.97 10.60 -16.37
N MET A 66 -8.84 10.27 -15.09
CA MET A 66 -8.10 11.05 -14.09
C MET A 66 -7.15 10.14 -13.31
N ASP A 67 -5.86 10.44 -13.33
CA ASP A 67 -4.91 9.76 -12.46
C ASP A 67 -4.76 10.55 -11.15
N LEU A 68 -5.27 9.97 -10.06
CA LEU A 68 -5.25 10.57 -8.73
C LEU A 68 -3.88 10.46 -8.04
N LEU A 69 -3.00 9.57 -8.49
CA LEU A 69 -1.64 9.47 -7.96
C LEU A 69 -0.71 10.52 -8.59
N GLU A 70 -1.03 10.98 -9.80
CA GLU A 70 -0.29 12.04 -10.49
C GLU A 70 -0.67 13.49 -10.06
N VAL A 71 -1.54 13.68 -9.05
CA VAL A 71 -2.03 15.02 -8.63
C VAL A 71 -0.89 16.02 -8.34
N GLY A 72 0.23 15.56 -7.79
CA GLY A 72 1.41 16.39 -7.53
C GLY A 72 2.12 16.91 -8.80
N PHE A 73 1.87 16.29 -9.95
CA PHE A 73 2.43 16.66 -11.26
C PHE A 73 1.44 17.41 -12.17
N TRP A 74 0.18 17.59 -11.74
CA TRP A 74 -0.85 18.25 -12.53
C TRP A 74 -0.52 19.73 -12.79
N LYS A 75 -0.67 20.16 -14.06
CA LYS A 75 -0.55 21.57 -14.42
C LYS A 75 -1.88 22.28 -14.18
N PHE A 76 -1.86 23.62 -14.20
CA PHE A 76 -3.05 24.45 -13.99
C PHE A 76 -4.25 24.08 -14.89
N ARG A 77 -4.00 23.69 -16.15
CA ARG A 77 -5.04 23.22 -17.07
C ARG A 77 -5.67 21.90 -16.62
N ASP A 78 -4.86 20.98 -16.10
CA ASP A 78 -5.31 19.66 -15.66
C ASP A 78 -6.11 19.82 -14.36
N TRP A 79 -5.69 20.72 -13.48
CA TRP A 79 -6.48 21.19 -12.33
C TRP A 79 -7.86 21.74 -12.74
N ILE A 80 -7.95 22.60 -13.76
CA ILE A 80 -9.25 23.10 -14.26
C ILE A 80 -10.12 21.96 -14.81
N LYS A 81 -9.57 21.03 -15.59
CA LYS A 81 -10.33 19.85 -16.09
C LYS A 81 -10.85 19.01 -14.92
N ASN A 82 -9.98 18.69 -13.98
CA ASN A 82 -10.22 17.70 -12.94
C ASN A 82 -11.06 18.24 -11.78
N ILE A 83 -11.02 19.56 -11.49
CA ILE A 83 -11.87 20.14 -10.44
C ILE A 83 -13.37 20.03 -10.79
N PHE A 84 -13.76 20.17 -12.06
CA PHE A 84 -15.14 19.93 -12.49
C PHE A 84 -15.57 18.47 -12.29
N VAL A 85 -14.67 17.52 -12.52
CA VAL A 85 -14.90 16.08 -12.27
C VAL A 85 -15.08 15.82 -10.77
N LEU A 86 -14.18 16.35 -9.94
CA LEU A 86 -14.23 16.23 -8.48
C LEU A 86 -15.52 16.85 -7.89
N ILE A 87 -15.93 18.03 -8.37
CA ILE A 87 -17.18 18.69 -7.98
C ILE A 87 -18.39 17.84 -8.38
N LYS A 88 -18.44 17.33 -9.62
CA LYS A 88 -19.52 16.42 -10.07
C LYS A 88 -19.58 15.14 -9.23
N ASN A 89 -18.46 14.69 -8.67
CA ASN A 89 -18.39 13.49 -7.84
C ASN A 89 -18.63 13.73 -6.33
N ARG A 90 -18.85 14.99 -5.90
CA ARG A 90 -19.04 15.40 -4.50
C ARG A 90 -20.11 14.62 -3.72
N LYS A 91 -21.11 14.05 -4.41
CA LYS A 91 -22.14 13.18 -3.80
C LYS A 91 -21.52 11.97 -3.09
N VAL A 92 -20.45 11.40 -3.65
CA VAL A 92 -19.75 10.20 -3.15
C VAL A 92 -18.44 10.58 -2.44
N THR A 93 -17.66 11.49 -3.00
CA THR A 93 -16.29 11.80 -2.54
C THR A 93 -16.21 12.49 -1.18
N LYS A 94 -17.34 13.02 -0.66
CA LYS A 94 -17.42 13.65 0.67
C LYS A 94 -17.40 12.66 1.85
N TYR A 95 -17.45 11.36 1.59
CA TYR A 95 -17.48 10.31 2.61
C TYR A 95 -16.12 9.61 2.76
N THR A 96 -15.88 8.99 3.91
CA THR A 96 -14.92 7.89 4.05
C THR A 96 -15.56 6.56 3.61
N MET A 97 -14.77 5.51 3.41
CA MET A 97 -15.29 4.18 3.07
C MET A 97 -16.37 3.69 4.05
N ILE A 98 -16.10 3.77 5.36
CA ILE A 98 -17.05 3.37 6.42
C ILE A 98 -18.31 4.25 6.45
N ALA A 99 -18.18 5.56 6.23
CA ALA A 99 -19.32 6.47 6.23
C ALA A 99 -20.20 6.32 4.98
N PHE A 100 -19.60 5.95 3.84
CA PHE A 100 -20.37 5.58 2.65
C PHE A 100 -21.08 4.23 2.85
N ALA A 101 -20.40 3.26 3.47
CA ALA A 101 -20.97 1.92 3.72
C ALA A 101 -22.28 1.97 4.52
N GLN A 102 -22.44 2.89 5.48
CA GLN A 102 -23.70 3.06 6.24
C GLN A 102 -24.91 3.47 5.38
N ARG A 103 -24.73 3.79 4.09
CA ARG A 103 -25.83 4.06 3.14
C ARG A 103 -26.47 2.80 2.57
N PHE A 104 -25.81 1.64 2.67
CA PHE A 104 -26.39 0.36 2.25
C PHE A 104 -27.43 -0.11 3.29
N LYS A 105 -28.60 -0.53 2.83
CA LYS A 105 -29.60 -1.21 3.65
C LYS A 105 -29.15 -2.63 3.97
N ASN A 106 -28.52 -3.30 3.01
CA ASN A 106 -28.08 -4.68 3.14
C ASN A 106 -26.91 -4.81 4.15
N PRO A 107 -26.99 -5.68 5.17
CA PRO A 107 -25.95 -5.79 6.20
C PRO A 107 -24.63 -6.32 5.65
N ALA A 108 -24.64 -7.19 4.64
CA ALA A 108 -23.42 -7.74 4.05
C ALA A 108 -22.62 -6.65 3.33
N LEU A 109 -23.26 -5.79 2.52
CA LEU A 109 -22.55 -4.65 1.89
C LEU A 109 -22.06 -3.62 2.92
N ARG A 110 -22.81 -3.36 4.02
CA ARG A 110 -22.30 -2.49 5.11
C ARG A 110 -21.00 -3.02 5.72
N MET A 111 -20.87 -4.34 5.83
CA MET A 111 -19.72 -5.02 6.43
C MET A 111 -18.54 -5.17 5.46
N PHE A 112 -18.79 -5.56 4.21
CA PHE A 112 -17.73 -5.81 3.23
C PHE A 112 -17.19 -4.55 2.58
N PHE A 113 -18.02 -3.51 2.36
CA PHE A 113 -17.59 -2.30 1.65
C PHE A 113 -16.40 -1.57 2.30
N PRO A 114 -16.31 -1.41 3.64
CA PRO A 114 -15.13 -0.83 4.29
C PRO A 114 -13.84 -1.66 4.14
N VAL A 115 -13.95 -2.93 3.75
CA VAL A 115 -12.83 -3.88 3.65
C VAL A 115 -12.20 -3.91 2.25
N ILE A 116 -12.90 -3.40 1.23
CA ILE A 116 -12.46 -3.32 -0.19
C ILE A 116 -10.98 -2.94 -0.34
N GLN A 117 -10.51 -1.93 0.40
CA GLN A 117 -9.10 -1.50 0.39
C GLN A 117 -8.35 -2.10 1.59
N TYR A 118 -8.30 -3.43 1.68
CA TYR A 118 -7.60 -4.21 2.73
C TYR A 118 -7.95 -3.82 4.17
N GLY A 119 -9.20 -3.44 4.44
CA GLY A 119 -9.65 -2.99 5.77
C GLY A 119 -9.36 -1.52 6.10
N TRP A 120 -8.89 -0.70 5.15
CA TRP A 120 -8.66 0.74 5.34
C TRP A 120 -9.96 1.57 5.38
N ALA A 121 -10.86 1.21 6.32
CA ALA A 121 -12.22 1.73 6.45
C ALA A 121 -12.35 3.26 6.57
N ASN A 122 -11.29 3.95 7.02
CA ASN A 122 -11.30 5.40 7.26
C ASN A 122 -10.75 6.25 6.10
N ILE A 123 -10.27 5.65 4.99
CA ILE A 123 -9.76 6.46 3.87
C ILE A 123 -10.89 7.23 3.17
N PRO A 124 -10.58 8.40 2.57
CA PRO A 124 -11.51 9.12 1.72
C PRO A 124 -11.99 8.28 0.54
N MET A 125 -13.28 8.38 0.20
CA MET A 125 -13.86 7.72 -0.98
C MET A 125 -13.12 8.08 -2.28
N THR A 126 -12.57 9.29 -2.40
CA THR A 126 -11.74 9.70 -3.55
C THR A 126 -10.62 8.72 -3.85
N LEU A 127 -9.90 8.24 -2.83
CA LEU A 127 -8.76 7.35 -2.99
C LEU A 127 -9.21 5.99 -3.52
N ASN A 128 -10.22 5.38 -2.90
CA ASN A 128 -10.78 4.11 -3.38
C ASN A 128 -11.30 4.21 -4.82
N LEU A 129 -12.09 5.26 -5.14
CA LEU A 129 -12.61 5.47 -6.49
C LEU A 129 -11.47 5.63 -7.51
N GLY A 130 -10.38 6.31 -7.15
CA GLY A 130 -9.18 6.47 -7.98
C GLY A 130 -8.41 5.18 -8.21
N VAL A 131 -8.24 4.36 -7.17
CA VAL A 131 -7.62 3.03 -7.26
C VAL A 131 -8.43 2.13 -8.20
N MET A 132 -9.75 2.02 -7.98
CA MET A 132 -10.62 1.23 -8.84
C MET A 132 -10.63 1.72 -10.29
N ALA A 133 -10.67 3.04 -10.51
CA ALA A 133 -10.67 3.63 -11.83
C ALA A 133 -9.36 3.37 -12.60
N GLY A 134 -8.21 3.54 -11.94
CA GLY A 134 -6.90 3.31 -12.55
C GLY A 134 -6.61 1.83 -12.79
N SER A 135 -7.03 0.93 -11.90
CA SER A 135 -6.91 -0.52 -12.11
C SER A 135 -7.81 -1.03 -13.23
N ASN A 136 -9.07 -0.57 -13.33
CA ASN A 136 -9.95 -0.87 -14.46
C ASN A 136 -9.34 -0.38 -15.80
N ALA A 137 -8.66 0.76 -15.78
CA ALA A 137 -7.91 1.29 -16.92
C ALA A 137 -6.52 0.64 -17.13
N LYS A 138 -6.18 -0.42 -16.39
CA LYS A 138 -4.88 -1.13 -16.41
C LYS A 138 -3.66 -0.18 -16.27
N ARG A 139 -3.76 0.82 -15.39
CA ARG A 139 -2.63 1.67 -14.98
C ARG A 139 -1.81 1.07 -13.84
N TYR A 140 -2.48 0.36 -12.93
CA TYR A 140 -1.85 -0.24 -11.75
C TYR A 140 -1.72 -1.75 -11.94
N GLY A 141 -0.51 -2.17 -12.30
CA GLY A 141 -0.16 -3.58 -12.47
C GLY A 141 0.98 -3.98 -11.52
N ARG A 142 1.18 -5.29 -11.39
CA ARG A 142 2.23 -5.89 -10.57
C ARG A 142 3.40 -6.26 -11.46
N TYR A 143 4.60 -5.79 -11.10
CA TYR A 143 5.83 -6.09 -11.82
C TYR A 143 6.18 -7.57 -11.67
N SER A 144 6.54 -8.26 -12.76
CA SER A 144 6.98 -9.67 -12.71
C SER A 144 8.28 -9.81 -11.92
N GLY A 145 8.31 -10.70 -10.93
CA GLY A 145 9.36 -10.80 -9.90
C GLY A 145 9.28 -9.73 -8.81
N GLY A 146 8.13 -9.05 -8.71
CA GLY A 146 7.80 -8.12 -7.63
C GLY A 146 8.67 -6.86 -7.57
N SER A 147 8.63 -6.18 -6.41
CA SER A 147 9.38 -4.95 -6.15
C SER A 147 10.91 -5.16 -6.22
N GLY A 148 11.42 -6.35 -5.90
CA GLY A 148 12.84 -6.68 -6.01
C GLY A 148 13.36 -6.55 -7.45
N LYS A 149 12.69 -7.18 -8.43
CA LYS A 149 13.08 -7.07 -9.85
C LYS A 149 12.85 -5.69 -10.45
N PHE A 150 11.87 -4.95 -9.93
CA PHE A 150 11.68 -3.54 -10.26
C PHE A 150 12.87 -2.68 -9.80
N ILE A 151 13.29 -2.81 -8.53
CA ILE A 151 14.43 -2.07 -7.95
C ILE A 151 15.73 -2.48 -8.65
N GLU A 152 15.98 -3.78 -8.88
CA GLU A 152 17.17 -4.26 -9.61
C GLU A 152 17.31 -3.58 -10.99
N SER A 153 16.20 -3.40 -11.70
CA SER A 153 16.20 -2.77 -13.04
C SER A 153 16.60 -1.30 -12.96
N ILE A 154 16.11 -0.56 -11.96
CA ILE A 154 16.45 0.84 -11.72
C ILE A 154 17.92 0.98 -11.27
N VAL A 155 18.39 0.12 -10.36
CA VAL A 155 19.79 0.08 -9.91
C VAL A 155 20.75 -0.17 -11.08
N LYS A 156 20.44 -1.15 -11.94
CA LYS A 156 21.23 -1.42 -13.16
C LYS A 156 21.26 -0.22 -14.10
N ARG A 157 20.13 0.48 -14.27
CA ARG A 157 20.05 1.71 -15.09
C ARG A 157 20.86 2.85 -14.49
N TYR A 158 20.80 3.05 -13.18
CA TYR A 158 21.55 4.09 -12.48
C TYR A 158 23.07 3.86 -12.58
N ALA A 159 23.53 2.63 -12.32
CA ALA A 159 24.92 2.24 -12.49
C ALA A 159 25.41 2.39 -13.95
N PHE A 160 24.59 2.01 -14.93
CA PHE A 160 24.89 2.22 -16.35
C PHE A 160 25.06 3.70 -16.74
N LEU A 161 24.37 4.60 -16.04
CA LEU A 161 24.51 6.06 -16.23
C LEU A 161 25.69 6.67 -15.45
N GLY A 162 26.53 5.85 -14.81
CA GLY A 162 27.67 6.28 -14.00
C GLY A 162 27.32 6.64 -12.55
N GLY A 163 26.14 6.27 -12.07
CA GLY A 163 25.73 6.45 -10.68
C GLY A 163 26.36 5.41 -9.74
N GLU A 164 26.89 5.87 -8.61
CA GLU A 164 27.49 5.00 -7.57
C GLU A 164 26.52 4.81 -6.40
N ILE A 165 26.49 3.60 -5.82
CA ILE A 165 25.66 3.28 -4.65
C ILE A 165 26.58 2.77 -3.54
N LEU A 166 26.58 3.50 -2.41
CA LEU A 166 27.26 3.11 -1.18
C LEU A 166 26.26 2.42 -0.25
N TYR A 167 26.33 1.10 -0.17
CA TYR A 167 25.57 0.30 0.78
C TYR A 167 26.21 0.37 2.18
N ASP A 168 25.45 0.00 3.22
CA ASP A 168 25.89 -0.05 4.62
C ASP A 168 26.56 1.25 5.11
N SER A 169 26.16 2.38 4.51
CA SER A 169 26.79 3.70 4.64
C SER A 169 25.78 4.74 5.13
N SER A 170 25.32 4.58 6.37
CA SER A 170 24.28 5.40 6.99
C SER A 170 24.72 6.88 7.12
N ALA A 171 24.01 7.81 6.47
CA ALA A 171 24.23 9.24 6.67
C ALA A 171 23.57 9.70 7.98
N VAL A 172 24.34 10.36 8.86
CA VAL A 172 23.88 10.82 10.19
C VAL A 172 23.77 12.34 10.30
N LYS A 173 24.40 13.11 9.39
CA LYS A 173 24.29 14.57 9.35
C LYS A 173 24.47 15.11 7.93
N VAL A 174 23.70 16.13 7.55
CA VAL A 174 24.02 16.99 6.40
C VAL A 174 25.06 18.02 6.85
N ILE A 175 26.16 18.10 6.11
CA ILE A 175 27.24 19.06 6.35
C ILE A 175 26.86 20.38 5.70
N GLU A 176 26.95 21.47 6.45
CA GLU A 176 26.56 22.82 6.00
C GLU A 176 27.75 23.78 6.08
N ARG A 177 27.90 24.64 5.06
CA ARG A 177 28.76 25.82 5.09
C ARG A 177 27.99 27.01 4.51
N GLU A 178 27.99 28.14 5.22
CA GLU A 178 27.35 29.40 4.79
C GLU A 178 25.88 29.26 4.33
N GLY A 179 25.06 28.48 5.06
CA GLY A 179 23.66 28.26 4.71
C GLY A 179 23.43 27.27 3.57
N ARG A 180 24.47 26.60 3.07
CA ARG A 180 24.40 25.62 1.97
C ARG A 180 24.81 24.24 2.45
N ALA A 181 24.04 23.22 2.06
CA ALA A 181 24.50 21.83 2.16
C ALA A 181 25.70 21.62 1.22
N VAL A 182 26.76 20.99 1.71
CA VAL A 182 28.00 20.72 0.97
C VAL A 182 28.42 19.24 1.01
N GLY A 183 27.57 18.38 1.59
CA GLY A 183 27.89 16.97 1.79
C GLY A 183 27.09 16.32 2.91
N VAL A 184 27.47 15.09 3.25
CA VAL A 184 26.93 14.32 4.37
C VAL A 184 28.06 13.69 5.19
N ARG A 185 27.85 13.56 6.51
CA ARG A 185 28.67 12.76 7.39
C ARG A 185 28.01 11.40 7.61
N LEU A 186 28.78 10.33 7.45
CA LEU A 186 28.37 8.95 7.71
C LEU A 186 28.52 8.61 9.19
N GLU A 187 27.85 7.54 9.62
CA GLU A 187 27.96 6.95 10.97
C GLU A 187 29.39 6.54 11.32
N SER A 188 30.19 6.14 10.32
CA SER A 188 31.63 5.88 10.45
C SER A 188 32.49 7.12 10.76
N GLY A 189 31.90 8.32 10.77
CA GLY A 189 32.57 9.61 10.88
C GLY A 189 33.13 10.15 9.57
N GLN A 190 33.11 9.37 8.48
CA GLN A 190 33.55 9.82 7.16
C GLN A 190 32.66 10.96 6.63
N GLU A 191 33.28 11.98 6.04
CA GLU A 191 32.57 13.06 5.35
C GLU A 191 32.65 12.88 3.83
N LEU A 192 31.50 12.92 3.16
CA LEU A 192 31.35 12.86 1.71
C LEU A 192 30.89 14.23 1.21
N ASN A 193 31.68 14.89 0.36
CA ASN A 193 31.31 16.18 -0.24
C ASN A 193 30.34 16.00 -1.41
N ALA A 194 29.39 16.93 -1.56
CA ALA A 194 28.45 16.96 -2.69
C ALA A 194 27.95 18.39 -2.94
N ASP A 195 27.76 18.77 -4.21
CA ASP A 195 27.16 20.07 -4.57
C ASP A 195 25.68 20.19 -4.19
N TYR A 196 24.99 19.04 -4.12
CA TYR A 196 23.57 18.93 -3.77
C TYR A 196 23.35 17.70 -2.90
N VAL A 197 22.49 17.83 -1.89
CA VAL A 197 22.02 16.72 -1.05
C VAL A 197 20.51 16.60 -1.19
N VAL A 198 20.05 15.45 -1.68
CA VAL A 198 18.63 15.12 -1.79
C VAL A 198 18.33 14.02 -0.77
N SER A 199 17.43 14.29 0.17
CA SER A 199 17.03 13.32 1.20
C SER A 199 15.74 12.61 0.79
N ASP A 200 15.83 11.30 0.52
CA ASP A 200 14.69 10.37 0.42
C ASP A 200 14.51 9.56 1.73
N VAL A 201 15.12 10.04 2.83
CA VAL A 201 14.94 9.48 4.17
C VAL A 201 13.60 9.94 4.74
N TYR A 202 12.99 9.13 5.61
CA TYR A 202 11.75 9.52 6.28
C TYR A 202 11.86 10.92 6.90
N GLY A 203 10.81 11.74 6.69
CA GLY A 203 10.89 13.18 6.91
C GLY A 203 11.25 13.57 8.34
N TYR A 204 10.80 12.80 9.35
CA TYR A 204 11.18 13.06 10.74
C TYR A 204 12.68 12.99 10.93
N ASP A 205 13.34 11.93 10.45
CA ASP A 205 14.79 11.76 10.60
C ASP A 205 15.55 12.84 9.82
N THR A 206 15.08 13.20 8.62
CA THR A 206 15.63 14.33 7.86
C THR A 206 15.58 15.63 8.68
N PHE A 207 14.42 15.98 9.24
CA PHE A 207 14.22 17.27 9.91
C PHE A 207 14.68 17.32 11.38
N LYS A 208 14.72 16.19 12.09
CA LYS A 208 15.11 16.12 13.51
C LYS A 208 16.52 15.58 13.76
N LYS A 209 17.09 14.79 12.85
CA LYS A 209 18.44 14.21 12.98
C LYS A 209 19.41 14.83 11.97
N LEU A 210 19.11 14.73 10.67
CA LEU A 210 20.07 15.03 9.62
C LEU A 210 20.41 16.52 9.47
N ILE A 211 19.43 17.43 9.56
CA ILE A 211 19.67 18.89 9.46
C ILE A 211 19.64 19.60 10.82
N ASP A 212 19.93 20.90 10.84
CA ASP A 212 19.83 21.75 12.03
C ASP A 212 18.42 22.35 12.18
N GLU A 213 17.90 22.40 13.40
CA GLU A 213 16.54 22.92 13.71
C GLU A 213 16.35 24.39 13.33
N ARG A 214 17.44 25.17 13.21
CA ARG A 214 17.42 26.57 12.72
C ARG A 214 16.85 26.73 11.31
N HIS A 215 16.92 25.67 10.48
CA HIS A 215 16.38 25.66 9.12
C HIS A 215 14.89 25.29 9.04
N LEU A 216 14.31 24.83 10.15
CA LEU A 216 12.90 24.46 10.18
C LEU A 216 12.00 25.70 10.27
N THR A 217 10.88 25.65 9.55
CA THR A 217 9.75 26.54 9.81
C THR A 217 8.93 26.04 11.01
N ASP A 218 8.14 26.90 11.64
CA ASP A 218 7.26 26.48 12.75
C ASP A 218 6.27 25.38 12.33
N ARG A 219 5.85 25.39 11.06
CA ARG A 219 5.05 24.30 10.48
C ARG A 219 5.79 22.97 10.49
N LEU A 220 7.06 22.94 10.08
CA LEU A 220 7.87 21.70 10.09
C LEU A 220 8.20 21.26 11.53
N ARG A 221 8.56 22.19 12.43
CA ARG A 221 8.72 21.92 13.87
C ARG A 221 7.47 21.31 14.48
N SER A 222 6.29 21.87 14.19
CA SER A 222 5.01 21.36 14.70
C SER A 222 4.67 19.99 14.12
N MET A 223 4.79 19.82 12.80
CA MET A 223 4.47 18.58 12.08
C MET A 223 5.36 17.40 12.45
N TYR A 224 6.63 17.64 12.80
CA TYR A 224 7.60 16.64 13.27
C TYR A 224 7.97 16.85 14.75
N SER A 225 7.07 17.43 15.54
CA SER A 225 7.29 17.66 16.99
C SER A 225 7.34 16.37 17.80
N LYS A 226 6.72 15.31 17.28
CA LYS A 226 6.68 13.96 17.85
C LYS A 226 6.77 12.91 16.75
N PRO A 227 7.11 11.66 17.12
CA PRO A 227 6.92 10.52 16.24
C PRO A 227 5.49 10.36 15.73
N ILE A 228 5.35 9.68 14.59
CA ILE A 228 4.12 8.95 14.32
C ILE A 228 4.13 7.76 15.28
N ASP A 229 3.18 7.75 16.20
CA ASP A 229 3.04 6.75 17.26
C ASP A 229 2.51 5.39 16.77
N ARG A 230 1.92 5.35 15.56
CA ARG A 230 1.24 4.17 15.05
C ARG A 230 1.37 4.01 13.54
N MET A 231 1.93 2.88 13.10
CA MET A 231 2.01 2.51 11.69
C MET A 231 0.80 1.67 11.28
N MET A 232 0.05 2.11 10.27
CA MET A 232 -0.94 1.26 9.60
C MET A 232 -0.22 0.16 8.80
N MET A 233 -0.79 -1.06 8.77
CA MET A 233 -0.12 -2.29 8.29
C MET A 233 1.00 -2.78 9.22
N THR A 234 0.65 -2.91 10.51
CA THR A 234 1.53 -3.24 11.63
C THR A 234 2.28 -4.57 11.51
N LEU A 235 1.60 -5.63 11.04
CA LEU A 235 2.16 -6.98 10.99
C LEU A 235 1.92 -7.61 9.62
N HIS A 236 2.98 -8.10 9.00
CA HIS A 236 2.96 -8.92 7.80
C HIS A 236 3.63 -10.26 8.13
N VAL A 237 2.95 -11.36 7.81
CA VAL A 237 3.53 -12.71 7.88
C VAL A 237 3.44 -13.33 6.49
N SER A 238 4.60 -13.68 5.93
CA SER A 238 4.73 -14.21 4.57
C SER A 238 4.98 -15.71 4.66
N PHE A 239 4.22 -16.54 3.94
CA PHE A 239 4.40 -17.99 3.89
C PHE A 239 4.93 -18.41 2.52
N GLY A 240 5.86 -19.36 2.51
CA GLY A 240 6.13 -20.18 1.32
C GLY A 240 5.54 -21.57 1.57
N ILE A 241 4.80 -22.05 0.58
CA ILE A 241 3.89 -23.19 0.70
C ILE A 241 4.14 -24.11 -0.49
N ASN A 242 4.27 -25.42 -0.26
CA ASN A 242 4.52 -26.42 -1.30
C ASN A 242 3.24 -26.82 -2.08
N MET A 243 2.29 -25.89 -2.22
CA MET A 243 0.98 -26.12 -2.83
C MET A 243 0.75 -25.13 -3.97
N ASP A 244 0.19 -25.61 -5.09
CA ASP A 244 -0.24 -24.73 -6.18
C ASP A 244 -1.53 -23.98 -5.81
N LEU A 245 -1.36 -22.77 -5.27
CA LEU A 245 -2.44 -21.83 -4.97
C LEU A 245 -2.78 -20.89 -6.14
N SER A 246 -2.32 -21.18 -7.37
CA SER A 246 -2.59 -20.32 -8.55
C SER A 246 -4.09 -20.19 -8.89
N GLN A 247 -4.91 -21.14 -8.44
CA GLN A 247 -6.37 -21.13 -8.62
C GLN A 247 -7.11 -20.32 -7.54
N LEU A 248 -6.42 -19.87 -6.48
CA LEU A 248 -7.03 -19.05 -5.43
C LEU A 248 -6.92 -17.54 -5.77
N PRO A 249 -7.85 -16.71 -5.27
CA PRO A 249 -7.78 -15.25 -5.38
C PRO A 249 -6.41 -14.69 -4.98
N ASN A 250 -5.99 -13.63 -5.67
CA ASN A 250 -4.71 -12.97 -5.42
C ASN A 250 -4.67 -12.20 -4.08
N ALA A 251 -5.84 -11.90 -3.50
CA ALA A 251 -5.99 -11.33 -2.18
C ALA A 251 -7.34 -11.72 -1.57
N MET A 252 -7.35 -12.03 -0.27
CA MET A 252 -8.55 -12.42 0.48
C MET A 252 -8.61 -11.72 1.83
N SER A 253 -9.82 -11.43 2.32
CA SER A 253 -10.06 -10.85 3.64
C SER A 253 -11.05 -11.71 4.43
N PHE A 254 -10.62 -12.14 5.62
CA PHE A 254 -11.38 -13.04 6.51
C PHE A 254 -11.73 -12.34 7.82
N PHE A 255 -12.98 -12.47 8.26
CA PHE A 255 -13.49 -11.88 9.51
C PHE A 255 -13.40 -12.90 10.66
N LEU A 256 -12.75 -12.54 11.77
CA LEU A 256 -12.52 -13.43 12.90
C LEU A 256 -13.64 -13.37 13.94
N ASP A 257 -14.09 -14.53 14.44
CA ASP A 257 -15.08 -14.65 15.53
C ASP A 257 -14.62 -13.94 16.82
N LYS A 258 -13.31 -13.98 17.06
CA LYS A 258 -12.61 -13.37 18.19
C LYS A 258 -11.45 -12.55 17.63
N PRO A 259 -11.38 -11.24 17.91
CA PRO A 259 -10.24 -10.42 17.51
C PRO A 259 -8.94 -10.98 18.09
N ILE A 260 -7.86 -10.91 17.32
CA ILE A 260 -6.51 -11.22 17.80
C ILE A 260 -5.88 -9.91 18.26
N GLU A 261 -5.32 -9.88 19.47
CA GLU A 261 -4.58 -8.72 19.95
C GLU A 261 -3.20 -8.65 19.28
N ILE A 262 -2.90 -7.52 18.62
CA ILE A 262 -1.61 -7.25 17.98
C ILE A 262 -1.16 -5.86 18.44
N ALA A 263 -0.06 -5.79 19.20
CA ALA A 263 0.48 -4.53 19.74
C ALA A 263 -0.55 -3.67 20.52
N GLY A 264 -1.46 -4.30 21.26
CA GLY A 264 -2.55 -3.64 22.00
C GLY A 264 -3.81 -3.33 21.18
N ASP A 265 -3.81 -3.61 19.87
CA ASP A 265 -4.96 -3.43 18.99
C ASP A 265 -5.72 -4.75 18.76
N GLY A 266 -7.05 -4.71 18.87
CA GLY A 266 -7.92 -5.83 18.50
C GLY A 266 -8.10 -5.93 16.98
N CYS A 267 -7.40 -6.85 16.33
CA CYS A 267 -7.52 -7.11 14.90
C CYS A 267 -8.61 -8.16 14.62
N SER A 268 -9.74 -7.72 14.05
CA SER A 268 -10.87 -8.59 13.67
C SER A 268 -10.85 -9.08 12.22
N ILE A 269 -9.87 -8.65 11.42
CA ILE A 269 -9.74 -9.00 9.99
C ILE A 269 -8.32 -9.48 9.73
N VAL A 270 -8.18 -10.61 9.03
CA VAL A 270 -6.91 -11.08 8.46
C VAL A 270 -6.96 -10.91 6.94
N ASN A 271 -5.98 -10.21 6.37
CA ASN A 271 -5.79 -10.11 4.94
C ASN A 271 -4.71 -11.11 4.50
N LEU A 272 -5.02 -11.99 3.56
CA LEU A 272 -4.08 -12.92 2.93
C LEU A 272 -3.77 -12.41 1.51
N LEU A 273 -2.49 -12.31 1.17
CA LEU A 273 -2.03 -11.97 -0.18
C LEU A 273 -1.38 -13.20 -0.81
N ASN A 274 -1.88 -13.60 -1.98
CA ASN A 274 -1.43 -14.78 -2.72
C ASN A 274 -0.62 -14.34 -3.94
N TYR A 275 0.62 -14.83 -4.03
CA TYR A 275 1.56 -14.49 -5.10
C TYR A 275 1.76 -15.63 -6.12
N SER A 276 1.08 -16.77 -5.99
CA SER A 276 1.25 -17.95 -6.87
C SER A 276 0.88 -17.73 -8.34
N TYR A 277 0.31 -16.57 -8.69
CA TYR A 277 0.15 -16.14 -10.09
C TYR A 277 1.51 -15.79 -10.76
N ASP A 278 2.54 -15.46 -9.98
CA ASP A 278 3.89 -15.16 -10.47
C ASP A 278 4.88 -16.25 -10.04
N ARG A 279 5.19 -17.15 -10.99
CA ARG A 279 6.09 -18.28 -10.80
C ARG A 279 7.54 -17.88 -10.46
N THR A 280 7.92 -16.61 -10.63
CA THR A 280 9.26 -16.12 -10.29
C THR A 280 9.42 -15.72 -8.82
N MET A 281 8.34 -15.71 -8.04
CA MET A 281 8.31 -15.22 -6.66
C MET A 281 8.50 -16.30 -5.57
N ALA A 282 8.85 -17.54 -5.91
CA ALA A 282 9.09 -18.64 -4.96
C ALA A 282 10.44 -19.35 -5.20
N PRO A 283 11.12 -19.95 -4.18
CA PRO A 283 10.92 -19.90 -2.72
C PRO A 283 12.17 -19.39 -1.92
N LYS A 284 12.00 -18.93 -0.66
CA LYS A 284 13.09 -18.70 0.35
C LYS A 284 12.57 -18.72 1.79
N GLU A 285 13.35 -19.21 2.76
CA GLU A 285 12.89 -20.03 3.91
C GLU A 285 12.66 -19.37 5.32
N LYS A 286 11.74 -19.98 6.12
CA LYS A 286 11.68 -20.20 7.61
C LYS A 286 11.64 -19.00 8.62
N ILE A 287 10.73 -18.84 9.62
CA ILE A 287 9.58 -19.62 10.21
C ILE A 287 8.59 -18.67 11.00
N ALA A 288 7.26 -18.91 11.02
CA ALA A 288 6.27 -18.26 11.94
C ALA A 288 4.99 -19.10 12.17
N SER A 289 4.59 -19.30 13.43
CA SER A 289 3.50 -20.24 13.79
C SER A 289 2.11 -19.58 13.96
N ASN A 290 2.01 -18.45 14.65
CA ASN A 290 0.71 -17.94 15.13
C ASN A 290 -0.28 -17.52 14.01
N THR A 291 0.23 -17.00 12.89
CA THR A 291 -0.63 -16.65 11.74
C THR A 291 -1.04 -17.91 10.96
N ILE A 292 -0.25 -19.00 10.98
CA ILE A 292 -0.68 -20.29 10.43
C ILE A 292 -1.95 -20.74 11.17
N SER A 293 -1.97 -20.70 12.51
CA SER A 293 -3.16 -21.08 13.29
C SER A 293 -4.39 -20.20 13.05
N ALA A 294 -4.24 -19.03 12.42
CA ALA A 294 -5.38 -18.23 11.93
C ALA A 294 -5.81 -18.64 10.51
N ILE A 295 -4.87 -18.96 9.61
CA ILE A 295 -5.16 -19.39 8.24
C ILE A 295 -5.64 -20.84 8.18
N GLU A 296 -5.14 -21.74 9.04
CA GLU A 296 -5.57 -23.15 9.19
C GLU A 296 -7.07 -23.25 9.52
N ARG A 297 -7.62 -22.28 10.26
CA ARG A 297 -9.07 -22.18 10.54
C ARG A 297 -9.91 -21.81 9.31
N VAL A 298 -9.28 -21.32 8.26
CA VAL A 298 -9.90 -20.86 7.01
C VAL A 298 -9.62 -21.83 5.85
N ASN A 299 -8.42 -22.41 5.81
CA ASN A 299 -7.98 -23.39 4.84
C ASN A 299 -7.26 -24.54 5.56
N PRO A 300 -8.00 -25.56 6.04
CA PRO A 300 -7.44 -26.69 6.78
C PRO A 300 -6.41 -27.48 5.97
N GLY A 301 -5.39 -28.00 6.64
CA GLY A 301 -4.25 -28.71 6.05
C GLY A 301 -3.14 -27.79 5.50
N ILE A 302 -3.28 -26.47 5.58
CA ILE A 302 -2.23 -25.55 5.08
C ILE A 302 -0.97 -25.61 5.94
N THR A 303 -1.10 -25.92 7.24
CA THR A 303 0.01 -26.00 8.20
C THR A 303 1.09 -26.99 7.78
N ASP A 304 0.69 -28.17 7.29
CA ASP A 304 1.62 -29.25 6.91
C ASP A 304 2.41 -28.93 5.63
N GLU A 305 1.92 -27.96 4.84
CA GLU A 305 2.49 -27.54 3.55
C GLU A 305 3.37 -26.28 3.67
N VAL A 306 3.52 -25.69 4.87
CA VAL A 306 4.36 -24.51 5.10
C VAL A 306 5.84 -24.90 5.22
N GLU A 307 6.59 -24.73 4.13
CA GLU A 307 8.06 -24.90 4.11
C GLU A 307 8.81 -23.72 4.76
N VAL A 308 8.14 -22.56 4.78
CA VAL A 308 8.77 -21.25 4.86
C VAL A 308 7.90 -20.27 5.63
N THR A 309 8.53 -19.35 6.37
CA THR A 309 7.82 -18.13 6.75
C THR A 309 8.77 -16.95 6.95
N ASP A 310 8.23 -15.73 6.97
CA ASP A 310 8.91 -14.51 7.44
C ASP A 310 7.92 -13.61 8.20
N VAL A 311 8.40 -12.83 9.17
CA VAL A 311 7.60 -11.93 10.02
C VAL A 311 8.15 -10.51 9.98
N ALA A 312 7.50 -9.66 9.21
CA ALA A 312 7.73 -8.22 9.25
C ALA A 312 6.78 -7.56 10.27
N THR A 313 7.36 -7.02 11.33
CA THR A 313 6.69 -6.23 12.39
C THR A 313 6.93 -4.73 12.16
N PRO A 314 6.38 -3.82 13.00
CA PRO A 314 6.76 -2.41 12.95
C PRO A 314 8.25 -2.25 13.25
N MET A 315 8.79 -3.00 14.23
CA MET A 315 10.22 -3.03 14.58
C MET A 315 11.09 -3.52 13.41
N THR A 316 10.60 -4.46 12.61
CA THR A 316 11.28 -4.90 11.38
C THR A 316 11.32 -3.76 10.36
N THR A 317 10.20 -3.07 10.18
CA THR A 317 10.10 -1.92 9.25
C THR A 317 10.95 -0.73 9.72
N GLU A 318 11.00 -0.48 11.03
CA GLU A 318 11.88 0.48 11.70
C GLU A 318 13.34 0.20 11.36
N LYS A 319 13.82 -1.01 11.68
CA LYS A 319 15.20 -1.45 11.46
C LYS A 319 15.65 -1.35 10.00
N PHE A 320 14.79 -1.68 9.04
CA PHE A 320 15.16 -1.71 7.61
C PHE A 320 14.88 -0.42 6.83
N LYS A 321 14.14 0.55 7.40
CA LYS A 321 13.85 1.85 6.75
C LYS A 321 14.38 3.07 7.51
N TRP A 322 15.12 2.87 8.61
CA TRP A 322 15.55 3.92 9.53
C TRP A 322 14.39 4.72 10.17
N THR A 323 13.16 4.23 10.07
CA THR A 323 11.98 4.85 10.70
C THR A 323 11.95 4.50 12.19
N TRP A 324 12.41 5.44 13.01
CA TRP A 324 12.53 5.34 14.47
C TRP A 324 13.77 4.59 14.98
N LEU A 325 14.13 4.94 16.21
CA LEU A 325 14.98 4.18 17.12
C LEU A 325 14.49 4.57 18.51
N TRP A 326 13.86 3.65 19.23
CA TRP A 326 13.51 3.83 20.63
C TRP A 326 14.73 3.61 21.52
N GLU A 327 15.41 4.69 21.90
CA GLU A 327 16.15 4.71 23.16
C GLU A 327 15.14 4.97 24.30
N GLN A 328 15.11 4.08 25.30
CA GLN A 328 14.31 4.22 26.53
C GLN A 328 15.09 4.98 27.61
#